data_AF-A0A3N0Y686-F1
#
_entry.id   AF-A0A3N0Y686-F1
#
_cell.length_a   1.000
_cell.length_b   1.000
_cell.length_c   1.000
_cell.angle_alpha   90.00
_cell.angle_beta   90.00
_cell.angle_gamma   90.00
#
_symmetry.space_group_name_H-M   'P 1'
#
loop_
_entity.id
_entity.type
_entity.pdbx_description
1 polymer ?
#
loop_
_entity_poly.entity_id
_entity_poly.type
_entity_poly.pdbx_seq_one_letter_code
_entity_poly.pdbx_strand_id
1 'polypeptide(L)'
;MSITSDEVNFLVYRYLQESGFSHSAFTFGIESHISQSNINGTLVPPAALISILQKGLQYVEAEISINEDGTVFDGRPIESLSLIDAVMPDVVHTRKQAFRDKLAQQQQQQAACSANSTAVQSHATKNGETAFNGDENGTHALNNHVEAMEVDGEVQIPASKATVLRGHESEVFICAWNPVTDLLASG
;
A
#
# COMPACT_ATOMS: atom_id res chain seq x y z
N MET A 1 -11.10 -18.25 9.11
CA MET A 1 -10.12 -17.81 10.12
C MET A 1 -10.75 -16.66 10.88
N SER A 2 -10.60 -16.61 12.21
CA SER A 2 -11.12 -15.51 13.03
C SER A 2 -9.95 -14.81 13.70
N ILE A 3 -9.89 -13.48 13.57
CA ILE A 3 -8.92 -12.62 14.25
C ILE A 3 -9.60 -11.98 15.47
N THR A 4 -8.89 -11.88 16.59
CA THR A 4 -9.35 -11.26 17.84
C THR A 4 -8.77 -9.86 18.02
N SER A 5 -9.44 -9.01 18.79
CA SER A 5 -8.94 -7.66 19.10
C SER A 5 -7.59 -7.70 19.81
N ASP A 6 -7.38 -8.67 20.70
CA ASP A 6 -6.11 -8.85 21.41
C ASP A 6 -4.95 -9.13 20.46
N GLU A 7 -5.16 -9.96 19.44
CA GLU A 7 -4.14 -10.26 18.42
C GLU A 7 -3.78 -9.01 17.60
N VAL A 8 -4.78 -8.23 17.18
CA VAL A 8 -4.55 -6.97 16.45
C VAL A 8 -3.81 -5.98 17.34
N ASN A 9 -4.28 -5.78 18.57
CA ASN A 9 -3.67 -4.88 19.53
C ASN A 9 -2.21 -5.26 19.79
N PHE A 10 -1.92 -6.55 19.98
CA PHE A 10 -0.56 -7.02 20.22
C PHE A 10 0.37 -6.73 19.04
N LEU A 11 -0.10 -6.94 17.81
CA LEU A 11 0.67 -6.64 16.61
C LEU A 11 0.93 -5.13 16.45
N VAL A 12 -0.07 -4.29 16.74
CA VAL A 12 0.08 -2.82 16.73
C VAL A 12 1.05 -2.36 17.82
N TYR A 13 0.91 -2.85 19.05
CA TYR A 13 1.81 -2.53 20.15
C TYR A 13 3.26 -2.88 19.82
N ARG A 14 3.50 -4.09 19.28
CA ARG A 14 4.82 -4.53 18.85
C ARG A 14 5.39 -3.66 17.73
N TYR A 15 4.58 -3.30 16.74
CA TYR A 15 5.00 -2.37 15.68
C TYR A 15 5.43 -1.00 16.22
N LEU A 16 4.67 -0.45 17.19
CA LEU A 16 5.01 0.83 17.81
C LEU A 16 6.35 0.75 18.55
N GLN A 17 6.60 -0.33 19.29
CA GLN A 17 7.88 -0.57 19.96
C GLN A 17 9.03 -0.71 18.95
N GLU A 18 8.85 -1.54 17.93
CA GLU A 18 9.88 -1.84 16.91
C GLU A 18 10.23 -0.61 16.06
N SER A 19 9.28 0.29 15.84
CA SER A 19 9.47 1.54 15.10
C SER A 19 10.02 2.69 15.97
N GLY A 20 10.19 2.48 17.28
CA GLY A 20 10.71 3.50 18.20
C GLY A 20 9.68 4.53 18.71
N PHE A 21 8.39 4.33 18.47
CA PHE A 21 7.31 5.20 18.93
C PHE A 21 7.00 4.99 20.43
N SER A 22 7.97 5.36 21.28
CA SER A 22 7.98 5.03 22.71
C SER A 22 6.75 5.56 23.47
N HIS A 23 6.37 6.82 23.23
CA HIS A 23 5.19 7.43 23.88
C HIS A 23 3.89 6.77 23.43
N SER A 24 3.73 6.52 22.13
CA SER A 24 2.56 5.85 21.58
C SER A 24 2.45 4.42 22.08
N ALA A 25 3.55 3.67 22.10
CA ALA A 25 3.58 2.31 22.64
C ALA A 25 3.19 2.29 24.12
N PHE A 26 3.67 3.24 24.92
CA PHE A 26 3.31 3.36 26.33
C PHE A 26 1.81 3.61 26.53
N THR A 27 1.28 4.66 25.90
CA THR A 27 -0.15 5.00 26.01
C THR A 27 -1.03 3.86 25.50
N PHE A 28 -0.71 3.33 24.32
CA PHE A 28 -1.45 2.24 23.70
C PHE A 28 -1.39 0.96 24.54
N GLY A 29 -0.24 0.63 25.14
CA GLY A 29 -0.11 -0.55 25.99
C GLY A 29 -1.01 -0.50 27.23
N ILE A 30 -1.25 0.69 27.78
CA ILE A 30 -2.19 0.89 28.89
C ILE A 30 -3.65 0.85 28.40
N GLU A 31 -3.97 1.61 27.36
CA GLU A 31 -5.34 1.75 26.84
C GLU A 31 -5.89 0.44 26.24
N SER A 32 -5.03 -0.34 25.59
CA SER A 32 -5.40 -1.66 25.02
C SER A 32 -5.34 -2.80 26.03
N HIS A 33 -4.95 -2.54 27.28
CA HIS A 33 -4.75 -3.55 28.32
C HIS A 33 -3.84 -4.71 27.87
N ILE A 34 -2.74 -4.41 27.16
CA ILE A 34 -1.93 -5.44 26.51
C ILE A 34 -1.33 -6.46 27.50
N SER A 35 -1.11 -6.06 28.76
CA SER A 35 -0.64 -6.94 29.83
C SER A 35 -1.65 -8.00 30.27
N GLN A 36 -2.93 -7.82 29.97
CA GLN A 36 -4.00 -8.79 30.23
C GLN A 36 -4.24 -9.73 29.04
N SER A 37 -3.61 -9.45 27.90
CA SER A 37 -3.67 -10.32 26.73
C SER A 37 -2.98 -11.66 27.00
N ASN A 38 -3.58 -12.76 26.54
CA ASN A 38 -3.01 -14.11 26.65
C ASN A 38 -1.94 -14.42 25.58
N ILE A 39 -1.35 -13.40 24.95
CA ILE A 39 -0.40 -13.56 23.84
C ILE A 39 1.03 -13.62 24.37
N ASN A 40 1.74 -14.69 24.03
CA ASN A 40 3.16 -14.83 24.34
C ASN A 40 4.02 -14.06 23.32
N GLY A 41 4.54 -12.91 23.72
CA GLY A 41 5.37 -12.05 22.87
C GLY A 41 6.64 -12.69 22.32
N THR A 42 7.16 -13.75 22.93
CA THR A 42 8.37 -14.45 22.45
C THR A 42 8.13 -15.24 21.16
N LEU A 43 6.88 -15.61 20.88
CA LEU A 43 6.49 -16.32 19.67
C LEU A 43 6.19 -15.38 18.50
N VAL A 44 6.01 -14.08 18.77
CA VAL A 44 5.70 -13.08 17.74
C VAL A 44 7.01 -12.53 17.18
N PRO A 45 7.36 -12.82 15.92
CA PRO A 45 8.61 -12.36 15.32
C PRO A 45 8.62 -10.85 15.12
N PRO A 46 9.79 -10.22 14.96
CA PRO A 46 9.89 -8.82 14.57
C PRO A 46 9.18 -8.55 13.24
N ALA A 47 8.65 -7.34 13.06
CA ALA A 47 7.93 -6.90 11.86
C ALA A 47 6.72 -7.78 11.49
N ALA A 48 6.11 -8.48 12.47
CA ALA A 48 4.98 -9.36 12.23
C ALA A 48 3.78 -8.63 11.62
N LEU A 49 3.44 -7.44 12.12
CA LEU A 49 2.34 -6.63 11.59
C LEU A 49 2.56 -6.28 10.11
N ILE A 50 3.75 -5.76 9.79
CA ILE A 50 4.14 -5.37 8.43
C ILE A 50 4.10 -6.58 7.50
N SER A 51 4.63 -7.72 7.96
CA SER A 51 4.65 -8.97 7.20
C SER A 51 3.24 -9.48 6.86
N ILE A 52 2.30 -9.38 7.81
CA ILE A 52 0.90 -9.76 7.59
C ILE A 52 0.23 -8.78 6.62
N LEU A 53 0.47 -7.48 6.74
CA LEU A 53 -0.06 -6.48 5.80
C LEU A 53 0.45 -6.71 4.37
N GLN A 54 1.74 -7.00 4.21
CA GLN A 54 2.33 -7.35 2.91
C GLN A 54 1.69 -8.61 2.31
N LYS A 55 1.48 -9.66 3.12
CA LYS A 55 0.77 -10.87 2.68
C LYS A 55 -0.69 -10.60 2.34
N GLY A 56 -1.36 -9.73 3.09
CA GLY A 56 -2.73 -9.29 2.80
C GLY A 56 -2.81 -8.56 1.46
N LEU A 57 -1.85 -7.71 1.15
CA LEU A 57 -1.76 -7.01 -0.13
C LEU A 57 -1.56 -7.99 -1.30
N GLN A 58 -0.64 -8.95 -1.16
CA GLN A 58 -0.42 -10.02 -2.14
C GLN A 58 -1.66 -10.90 -2.32
N TYR A 59 -2.42 -11.13 -1.24
CA TYR A 59 -3.67 -11.87 -1.30
C TYR A 59 -4.73 -11.12 -2.11
N VAL A 60 -4.87 -9.80 -1.91
CA VAL A 60 -5.77 -8.95 -2.72
C VAL A 60 -5.34 -8.93 -4.19
N GLU A 61 -4.04 -8.83 -4.47
CA GLU A 61 -3.50 -8.94 -5.83
C GLU A 61 -3.85 -10.29 -6.46
N ALA A 62 -3.72 -11.39 -5.72
CA ALA A 62 -4.09 -12.72 -6.19
C ALA A 62 -5.59 -12.82 -6.50
N GLU A 63 -6.48 -12.28 -5.66
CA GLU A 63 -7.94 -12.26 -5.90
C GLU A 63 -8.35 -11.45 -7.14
N ILE A 64 -7.55 -10.46 -7.52
CA ILE A 64 -7.71 -9.71 -8.77
C ILE A 64 -7.23 -10.54 -9.97
N SER A 65 -6.14 -11.31 -9.80
CA SER A 65 -5.51 -12.11 -10.85
C SER A 65 -6.12 -13.50 -11.10
N ILE A 66 -7.15 -13.87 -10.34
CA ILE A 66 -7.84 -15.16 -10.54
C ILE A 66 -9.18 -14.88 -11.23
N ASN A 67 -9.42 -15.61 -12.32
CA ASN A 67 -10.69 -15.63 -13.02
C ASN A 67 -11.78 -16.37 -12.24
N GLU A 68 -13.04 -16.15 -12.63
CA GLU A 68 -14.18 -16.92 -12.10
C GLU A 68 -14.09 -18.43 -12.43
N ASP A 69 -13.31 -18.82 -13.44
CA ASP A 69 -13.07 -20.20 -13.83
C ASP A 69 -11.85 -20.85 -13.12
N GLY A 70 -11.18 -20.10 -12.23
CA GLY A 70 -10.01 -20.57 -11.48
C GLY A 70 -8.70 -20.57 -12.27
N THR A 71 -8.69 -20.09 -13.52
CA THR A 71 -7.44 -19.92 -14.27
C THR A 71 -6.67 -18.70 -13.77
N VAL A 72 -5.35 -18.85 -13.66
CA VAL A 72 -4.43 -17.77 -13.25
C VAL A 72 -3.92 -17.07 -14.51
N PHE A 73 -3.88 -15.75 -14.51
CA PHE A 73 -3.33 -15.01 -15.64
C PHE A 73 -1.79 -15.02 -15.61
N ASP A 74 -1.15 -15.81 -16.47
CA ASP A 74 0.32 -15.93 -16.57
C ASP A 74 1.02 -14.73 -17.26
N GLY A 75 0.33 -13.59 -17.41
CA GLY A 75 0.65 -12.64 -18.49
C GLY A 75 1.54 -11.44 -18.17
N ARG A 76 1.42 -10.81 -16.99
CA ARG A 76 2.20 -9.61 -16.64
C ARG A 76 2.34 -9.47 -15.14
N PRO A 77 3.44 -8.87 -14.64
CA PRO A 77 3.48 -8.43 -13.25
C PRO A 77 2.29 -7.50 -13.02
N ILE A 78 1.46 -7.84 -12.04
CA ILE A 78 0.45 -6.93 -11.52
C ILE A 78 1.22 -5.68 -11.09
N GLU A 79 0.81 -4.50 -11.58
CA GLU A 79 1.32 -3.26 -11.02
C GLU A 79 1.10 -3.32 -9.51
N SER A 80 2.15 -3.22 -8.72
CA SER A 80 2.06 -3.36 -7.26
C SER A 80 0.90 -2.50 -6.73
N LEU A 81 -0.05 -3.11 -6.06
CA LEU A 81 -1.11 -2.39 -5.38
C LEU A 81 -0.50 -1.64 -4.19
N SER A 82 -0.96 -0.43 -3.93
CA SER A 82 -0.64 0.24 -2.68
C SER A 82 -1.55 -0.31 -1.57
N LEU A 83 -1.11 -0.23 -0.32
CA LEU A 83 -1.94 -0.66 0.82
C LEU A 83 -3.24 0.18 0.91
N ILE A 84 -3.20 1.44 0.49
CA ILE A 84 -4.38 2.33 0.46
C ILE A 84 -5.36 1.92 -0.63
N ASP A 85 -4.89 1.56 -1.81
CA ASP A 85 -5.76 1.08 -2.89
C ASP A 85 -6.42 -0.26 -2.51
N ALA A 86 -5.67 -1.13 -1.82
CA ALA A 86 -6.16 -2.46 -1.43
C ALA A 86 -7.30 -2.42 -0.41
N VAL A 87 -7.44 -1.35 0.37
CA VAL A 87 -8.54 -1.18 1.32
C VAL A 87 -9.75 -0.47 0.72
N MET A 88 -9.69 -0.03 -0.54
CA MET A 88 -10.78 0.65 -1.24
C MET A 88 -11.48 -0.30 -2.22
N PRO A 89 -12.72 -0.76 -1.94
CA PRO A 89 -13.42 -1.73 -2.79
C PRO A 89 -13.58 -1.28 -4.24
N ASP A 90 -13.94 -0.01 -4.47
CA ASP A 90 -14.18 0.52 -5.82
C ASP A 90 -12.89 0.54 -6.66
N VAL A 91 -11.75 0.84 -6.03
CA VAL A 91 -10.44 0.83 -6.69
C VAL A 91 -10.04 -0.59 -7.05
N VAL A 92 -10.23 -1.54 -6.12
CA VAL A 92 -10.00 -2.97 -6.35
C VAL A 92 -10.87 -3.50 -7.50
N HIS A 93 -12.16 -3.15 -7.52
CA HIS A 93 -13.08 -3.53 -8.60
C HIS A 93 -12.67 -2.94 -9.94
N THR A 94 -12.33 -1.65 -9.98
CA THR A 94 -11.88 -0.97 -11.20
C THR A 94 -10.61 -1.60 -11.75
N ARG A 95 -9.63 -1.91 -10.89
CA ARG A 95 -8.42 -2.63 -11.29
C ARG A 95 -8.73 -4.02 -11.83
N LYS A 96 -9.63 -4.76 -11.18
CA LYS A 96 -10.07 -6.09 -11.65
C LYS A 96 -10.70 -6.02 -13.04
N GLN A 97 -11.53 -5.02 -13.30
CA GLN A 97 -12.12 -4.82 -14.62
C GLN A 97 -11.08 -4.42 -15.66
N ALA A 98 -10.21 -3.46 -15.35
CA ALA A 98 -9.14 -3.04 -16.26
C ALA A 98 -8.20 -4.20 -16.63
N PHE A 99 -7.95 -5.11 -15.68
CA PHE A 99 -7.16 -6.32 -15.92
C PHE A 99 -7.88 -7.29 -16.88
N ARG A 100 -9.19 -7.50 -16.70
CA ARG A 100 -10.02 -8.30 -17.62
C ARG A 100 -10.07 -7.70 -19.03
N ASP A 101 -10.22 -6.38 -19.14
CA ASP A 101 -10.29 -5.69 -20.43
C ASP A 101 -8.96 -5.78 -21.20
N LYS A 102 -7.82 -5.60 -20.51
CA LYS A 102 -6.48 -5.78 -21.09
C LYS A 102 -6.27 -7.20 -21.62
N LEU A 103 -6.81 -8.23 -20.97
CA LEU A 103 -6.74 -9.61 -21.43
C LEU A 103 -7.60 -9.86 -22.67
N ALA A 104 -8.85 -9.39 -22.67
CA ALA A 104 -9.76 -9.55 -23.80
C ALA A 104 -9.15 -8.93 -25.08
N GLN A 105 -8.47 -7.79 -24.94
CA GLN A 105 -7.71 -7.18 -26.03
C GLN A 105 -6.53 -8.06 -26.47
N GLN A 106 -5.78 -8.67 -25.55
CA GLN A 106 -4.63 -9.53 -25.89
C GLN A 106 -5.04 -10.80 -26.65
N GLN A 107 -6.19 -11.43 -26.29
CA GLN A 107 -6.73 -12.58 -27.02
C GLN A 107 -7.23 -12.21 -28.42
N GLN A 108 -7.87 -11.04 -28.58
CA GLN A 108 -8.30 -10.56 -29.90
C GLN A 108 -7.12 -10.23 -30.82
N GLN A 109 -6.01 -9.73 -30.27
CA GLN A 109 -4.81 -9.43 -31.05
C GLN A 109 -4.06 -10.69 -31.49
N GLN A 110 -4.10 -11.77 -30.71
CA GLN A 110 -3.59 -13.10 -31.12
C GLN A 110 -4.47 -13.80 -32.17
N ALA A 111 -5.78 -13.54 -32.19
CA ALA A 111 -6.66 -14.07 -33.24
C ALA A 111 -6.49 -13.34 -34.59
N ALA A 112 -6.18 -12.04 -34.58
CA ALA A 112 -5.98 -11.24 -35.79
C ALA A 112 -4.66 -11.54 -36.55
N CYS A 113 -3.63 -12.08 -35.87
CA CYS A 113 -2.38 -12.50 -36.53
C CYS A 113 -2.41 -13.91 -37.13
N SER A 114 -3.51 -14.66 -37.01
CA SER A 114 -3.63 -16.03 -37.56
C SER A 114 -4.29 -16.09 -38.95
N ALA A 115 -4.77 -14.96 -39.49
CA ALA A 115 -5.54 -14.94 -40.73
C ALA A 115 -4.71 -14.69 -42.02
N ASN A 116 -3.38 -14.57 -41.95
CA ASN A 116 -2.57 -14.19 -43.12
C ASN A 116 -1.33 -15.08 -43.37
N SER A 117 -1.47 -16.40 -43.28
CA SER A 117 -0.42 -17.31 -43.74
C SER A 117 -0.98 -18.64 -44.26
N THR A 118 -1.49 -18.63 -45.49
CA THR A 118 -1.59 -19.83 -46.33
C THR A 118 -0.68 -19.66 -47.55
N ALA A 119 0.21 -20.66 -47.72
CA ALA A 119 1.11 -20.93 -48.86
C ALA A 119 2.44 -20.10 -48.83
N VAL A 120 3.67 -20.64 -48.85
CA VAL A 120 4.23 -21.88 -49.43
C VAL A 120 5.59 -22.22 -48.75
N GLN A 121 5.71 -23.45 -48.23
CA GLN A 121 6.82 -24.43 -48.37
C GLN A 121 8.31 -24.13 -48.01
N SER A 122 8.81 -24.98 -47.09
CA SER A 122 10.14 -25.66 -47.06
C SER A 122 11.46 -24.87 -47.00
N HIS A 123 12.19 -24.97 -45.87
CA HIS A 123 13.45 -25.73 -45.77
C HIS A 123 13.96 -25.83 -44.30
N ALA A 124 14.80 -26.83 -44.06
CA ALA A 124 15.25 -27.36 -42.77
C ALA A 124 16.41 -26.59 -42.08
N THR A 125 16.55 -26.83 -40.76
CA THR A 125 17.76 -26.75 -39.87
C THR A 125 18.55 -25.42 -39.82
N LYS A 126 18.96 -24.83 -38.70
CA LYS A 126 19.75 -25.37 -37.56
C LYS A 126 19.88 -24.26 -36.48
N ASN A 127 20.13 -24.68 -35.24
CA ASN A 127 20.37 -23.88 -34.03
C ASN A 127 21.27 -22.63 -34.16
N GLY A 128 20.95 -21.63 -33.33
CA GLY A 128 21.89 -21.14 -32.31
C GLY A 128 22.57 -19.80 -32.56
N GLU A 129 22.33 -18.88 -31.61
CA GLU A 129 23.16 -17.71 -31.27
C GLU A 129 23.04 -16.45 -32.13
N THR A 130 22.32 -15.45 -31.61
CA THR A 130 22.74 -14.05 -31.75
C THR A 130 22.39 -13.27 -30.48
N ALA A 131 23.45 -12.74 -29.87
CA ALA A 131 23.46 -11.82 -28.77
C ALA A 131 22.58 -10.58 -29.02
N PHE A 132 21.96 -10.06 -27.95
CA PHE A 132 21.58 -8.66 -27.91
C PHE A 132 22.25 -8.04 -26.69
N ASN A 133 23.25 -7.20 -26.98
CA ASN A 133 23.91 -6.31 -26.05
C ASN A 133 22.87 -5.43 -25.35
N GLY A 134 22.97 -5.35 -24.03
CA GLY A 134 22.33 -4.29 -23.26
C GLY A 134 23.03 -2.98 -23.52
N ASP A 135 22.38 -2.08 -24.25
CA ASP A 135 22.66 -0.65 -24.16
C ASP A 135 21.94 -0.12 -22.92
N GLU A 136 22.71 0.05 -21.85
CA GLU A 136 22.34 0.79 -20.65
C GLU A 136 22.27 2.28 -20.98
N ASN A 137 21.08 2.80 -21.29
CA ASN A 137 20.83 4.23 -21.14
C ASN A 137 19.37 4.53 -20.84
N GLY A 138 19.10 4.82 -19.57
CA GLY A 138 17.76 5.12 -19.08
C GLY A 138 17.81 5.60 -17.64
N THR A 139 18.55 6.68 -17.42
CA THR A 139 18.52 7.50 -16.21
C THR A 139 17.06 7.81 -15.83
N HIS A 140 16.51 7.12 -14.84
CA HIS A 140 15.31 7.58 -14.14
C HIS A 140 15.71 8.79 -13.31
N ALA A 141 15.51 9.97 -13.89
CA ALA A 141 15.58 11.22 -13.18
C ALA A 141 14.75 11.11 -11.90
N LEU A 142 15.42 11.26 -10.76
CA LEU A 142 14.80 11.51 -9.47
C LEU A 142 14.04 12.84 -9.62
N ASN A 143 12.77 12.76 -10.02
CA ASN A 143 11.91 13.92 -10.05
C ASN A 143 11.58 14.26 -8.60
N ASN A 144 12.37 15.19 -8.09
CA ASN A 144 12.27 15.82 -6.79
C ASN A 144 10.83 16.34 -6.65
N HIS A 145 10.03 15.71 -5.79
CA HIS A 145 8.69 16.19 -5.44
C HIS A 145 8.82 17.46 -4.59
N VAL A 146 9.13 18.57 -5.25
CA VAL A 146 9.03 19.93 -4.72
C VAL A 146 7.76 20.55 -5.29
N GLU A 147 6.62 19.90 -5.10
CA GLU A 147 5.36 20.63 -5.11
C GLU A 147 5.19 21.18 -3.70
N ALA A 148 5.45 22.48 -3.57
CA ALA A 148 5.02 23.24 -2.40
C ALA A 148 3.52 23.05 -2.28
N MET A 149 3.07 22.51 -1.14
CA MET A 149 1.66 22.44 -0.78
C MET A 149 1.04 23.81 -1.05
N GLU A 150 0.02 23.90 -1.90
CA GLU A 150 -0.72 25.15 -2.08
C GLU A 150 -1.26 25.55 -0.70
N VAL A 151 -0.65 26.57 -0.11
CA VAL A 151 -1.16 27.18 1.11
C VAL A 151 -2.44 27.89 0.72
N ASP A 152 -3.57 27.20 0.90
CA ASP A 152 -4.88 27.83 0.89
C ASP A 152 -4.80 29.12 1.73
N GLY A 153 -5.21 30.23 1.13
CA GLY A 153 -4.89 31.59 1.56
C GLY A 153 -5.14 31.87 3.04
N GLU A 154 -4.43 32.88 3.59
CA GLU A 154 -4.44 33.30 5.00
C GLU A 154 -5.80 33.11 5.70
N VAL A 155 -6.01 31.96 6.35
CA VAL A 155 -7.15 31.75 7.24
C VAL A 155 -6.87 32.53 8.52
N GLN A 156 -7.32 33.78 8.56
CA GLN A 156 -7.11 34.65 9.70
C GLN A 156 -8.07 34.25 10.85
N ILE A 157 -7.54 33.53 11.85
CA ILE A 157 -8.29 33.15 13.05
C ILE A 157 -8.54 34.40 13.91
N PRO A 158 -9.80 34.77 14.22
CA PRO A 158 -10.08 35.89 15.10
C PRO A 158 -9.46 35.69 16.50
N ALA A 159 -8.85 36.73 17.06
CA ALA A 159 -8.21 36.66 18.39
C ALA A 159 -9.18 36.24 19.52
N SER A 160 -10.48 36.49 19.36
CA SER A 160 -11.51 36.04 20.30
C SER A 160 -11.71 34.51 20.34
N LYS A 161 -11.23 33.80 19.32
CA LYS A 161 -11.27 32.33 19.23
C LYS A 161 -9.95 31.65 19.57
N ALA A 162 -8.90 32.43 19.87
CA ALA A 162 -7.58 31.93 20.22
C ALA A 162 -7.25 32.27 21.67
N THR A 163 -6.93 31.26 22.48
CA THR A 163 -6.42 31.45 23.84
C THR A 163 -4.99 30.97 23.91
N VAL A 164 -4.06 31.87 24.21
CA VAL A 164 -2.64 31.54 24.37
C VAL A 164 -2.32 31.33 25.84
N LEU A 165 -1.93 30.11 26.20
CA LEU A 165 -1.44 29.78 27.55
C LEU A 165 0.08 29.96 27.58
N ARG A 166 0.59 30.68 28.58
CA ARG A 166 2.03 30.93 28.78
C ARG A 166 2.52 30.12 29.98
N GLY A 167 3.72 29.56 29.90
CA GLY A 167 4.33 28.80 31.00
C GLY A 167 5.24 27.65 30.56
N HIS A 168 5.17 27.23 29.30
CA HIS A 168 6.12 26.27 28.75
C HIS A 168 7.47 26.96 28.48
N GLU A 169 8.54 26.42 29.07
CA GLU A 169 9.93 26.87 28.87
C GLU A 169 10.66 26.06 27.78
N SER A 170 9.99 25.07 27.19
CA SER A 170 10.51 24.18 26.16
C SER A 170 9.61 24.19 24.93
N GLU A 171 10.17 23.76 23.80
CA GLU A 171 9.41 23.52 22.56
C GLU A 171 8.31 22.49 22.77
N VAL A 172 7.22 22.66 22.02
CA VAL A 172 6.04 21.83 22.15
C VAL A 172 5.52 21.42 20.76
N PHE A 173 5.16 20.14 20.62
CA PHE A 173 5.01 19.44 19.33
C PHE A 173 3.71 18.65 19.22
N ILE A 174 2.76 18.87 20.12
CA ILE A 174 1.52 18.10 20.23
C ILE A 174 0.34 18.94 19.76
N CYS A 175 -0.59 18.28 19.05
CA CYS A 175 -1.91 18.83 18.77
C CYS A 175 -2.98 17.82 19.13
N ALA A 176 -4.07 18.30 19.73
CA ALA A 176 -5.25 17.51 20.06
C ALA A 176 -6.51 18.23 19.56
N TRP A 177 -7.37 17.49 18.87
CA TRP A 177 -8.63 18.00 18.32
C TRP A 177 -9.82 17.32 19.01
N ASN A 178 -10.89 18.08 19.27
CA ASN A 178 -12.13 17.55 19.82
C ASN A 178 -13.12 17.22 18.68
N PRO A 179 -13.61 15.96 18.57
CA PRO A 179 -14.51 15.57 17.48
C PRO A 179 -15.95 16.08 17.59
N VAL A 180 -16.33 16.65 18.74
CA VAL A 180 -17.70 17.11 19.02
C VAL A 180 -17.79 18.64 18.99
N THR A 181 -16.71 19.34 19.29
CA THR A 181 -16.66 20.81 19.30
C THR A 181 -15.48 21.30 18.49
N ASP A 182 -15.64 22.42 17.79
CA ASP A 182 -14.60 23.07 16.99
C ASP A 182 -13.49 23.68 17.86
N LEU A 183 -12.68 22.80 18.48
CA LEU A 183 -11.60 23.12 19.40
C LEU A 183 -10.36 22.32 19.01
N LEU A 184 -9.27 23.04 18.78
CA LEU A 184 -7.94 22.51 18.58
C LEU A 184 -7.03 23.08 19.67
N ALA A 185 -6.36 22.20 20.39
CA ALA A 185 -5.28 22.57 21.30
C ALA A 185 -3.95 22.22 20.64
N SER A 186 -3.07 23.20 20.51
CA SER A 186 -1.68 23.00 20.10
C SER A 186 -0.75 23.52 21.17
N GLY A 187 0.40 22.89 21.26
CA GLY A 187 1.44 23.16 22.24
C GLY A 187 1.98 21.82 22.61
#